data_AF-A0AAU9Y663-F1
#
_entry.id   AF-A0AAU9Y663-F1
#
_cell.length_a   1.000
_cell.length_b   1.000
_cell.length_c   1.000
_cell.angle_alpha   90.00
_cell.angle_beta   90.00
_cell.angle_gamma   90.00
#
_symmetry.space_group_name_H-M   'P 1'
#
loop_
_entity.id
_entity.type
_entity.pdbx_description
1 polymer ?
#
loop_
_entity_poly.entity_id
_entity_poly.type
_entity_poly.pdbx_seq_one_letter_code
_entity_poly.pdbx_strand_id
1 'polypeptide(L)'
;LHHYKPPKWASKLKNIPRYYVKLAQHDTPTHQWNLPTLPKEFSLFIKRDDMTGSTLSGNKVCKLEFLLADAVWIRSVTQYLHVLESSPIIAEALQLLRDNLVWIVTCS
;
A
#
# COMPACT_ATOMS: atom_id res chain seq x y z
N LEU A 1 2.57 -1.30 -11.01
CA LEU A 1 1.73 -1.12 -9.80
C LEU A 1 0.42 -1.84 -10.03
N HIS A 2 -0.03 -2.62 -9.05
CA HIS A 2 -1.32 -3.33 -9.11
C HIS A 2 -2.33 -2.63 -8.21
N HIS A 3 -3.59 -2.53 -8.66
CA HIS A 3 -4.65 -1.93 -7.86
C HIS A 3 -5.08 -2.88 -6.74
N TYR A 4 -5.04 -2.42 -5.49
CA TYR A 4 -5.51 -3.18 -4.34
C TYR A 4 -7.02 -3.01 -4.17
N LYS A 5 -7.75 -4.12 -4.01
CA LYS A 5 -9.18 -4.10 -3.68
C LYS A 5 -9.34 -4.63 -2.25
N PRO A 6 -9.62 -3.77 -1.26
CA PRO A 6 -9.79 -4.24 0.11
C PRO A 6 -11.01 -5.17 0.21
N PRO A 7 -10.96 -6.19 1.08
CA PRO A 7 -12.14 -6.99 1.37
C PRO A 7 -13.23 -6.14 2.03
N LYS A 8 -14.50 -6.53 1.89
CA LYS A 8 -15.66 -5.74 2.36
C LYS A 8 -15.55 -5.33 3.83
N TRP A 9 -15.03 -6.21 4.69
CA TRP A 9 -14.86 -5.93 6.13
C TRP A 9 -13.82 -4.83 6.41
N ALA A 10 -12.82 -4.68 5.53
CA ALA A 10 -11.74 -3.70 5.67
C ALA A 10 -12.13 -2.30 5.15
N SER A 11 -13.31 -2.15 4.53
CA SER A 11 -13.77 -0.87 3.95
C SER A 11 -13.87 0.28 4.96
N LYS A 12 -14.02 -0.03 6.25
CA LYS A 12 -14.14 0.95 7.34
C LYS A 12 -12.79 1.36 7.93
N LEU A 13 -11.68 0.73 7.52
CA LEU A 13 -10.35 1.04 8.03
C LEU A 13 -9.86 2.38 7.49
N LYS A 14 -9.09 3.10 8.31
CA LYS A 14 -8.37 4.30 7.87
C LYS A 14 -7.12 3.89 7.09
N ASN A 15 -6.70 4.73 6.14
CA ASN A 15 -5.45 4.56 5.35
C ASN A 15 -5.38 3.25 4.55
N ILE A 16 -6.43 2.92 3.81
CA ILE A 16 -6.44 1.74 2.93
C ILE A 16 -5.47 1.95 1.77
N PRO A 17 -4.49 1.06 1.55
CA PRO A 17 -3.57 1.16 0.41
C PRO A 17 -4.33 1.11 -0.92
N ARG A 18 -3.92 1.92 -1.89
CA ARG A 18 -4.52 1.92 -3.24
C ARG A 18 -3.83 0.95 -4.18
N TYR A 19 -2.53 0.76 -3.97
CA TYR A 19 -1.67 -0.01 -4.86
C TYR A 19 -0.75 -0.93 -4.08
N TYR A 20 -0.23 -1.93 -4.78
CA TYR A 20 0.86 -2.78 -4.30
C TYR A 20 1.81 -3.12 -5.46
N VAL A 21 3.05 -3.45 -5.12
CA VAL A 21 4.02 -4.05 -6.05
C VAL A 21 4.01 -5.56 -5.82
N LYS A 22 3.93 -6.39 -6.85
CA LYS A 22 3.95 -7.85 -6.67
C LYS A 22 5.39 -8.34 -6.49
N LEU A 23 5.73 -8.79 -5.29
CA LEU A 23 7.02 -9.35 -4.88
C LEU A 23 6.89 -10.79 -4.38
N ALA A 24 5.70 -11.18 -3.93
CA ALA A 24 5.39 -12.50 -3.40
C ALA A 24 4.18 -13.14 -4.10
N GLN A 25 4.04 -14.45 -3.92
CA GLN A 25 2.82 -15.20 -4.21
C GLN A 25 1.89 -15.19 -2.97
N HIS A 26 0.63 -14.74 -3.14
CA HIS A 26 -0.31 -14.49 -2.05
C HIS A 26 -1.19 -15.69 -1.66
N ASP A 27 -1.37 -16.63 -2.58
CA ASP A 27 -2.26 -17.79 -2.39
C ASP A 27 -1.51 -19.01 -1.85
N THR A 28 -0.77 -18.80 -0.76
CA THR A 28 -0.08 -19.90 -0.09
C THR A 28 -1.08 -20.90 0.48
N PRO A 29 -0.79 -22.20 0.47
CA PRO A 29 -1.76 -23.20 0.91
C PRO A 29 -1.95 -23.16 2.43
N THR A 30 -3.17 -23.51 2.85
CA THR A 30 -3.47 -23.83 4.25
C THR A 30 -3.47 -25.35 4.40
N HIS A 31 -2.51 -25.90 5.13
CA HIS A 31 -2.36 -27.34 5.31
C HIS A 31 -2.93 -27.80 6.64
N GLN A 32 -3.64 -28.93 6.63
CA GLN A 32 -4.01 -29.60 7.87
C GLN A 32 -2.76 -30.12 8.58
N TRP A 33 -2.65 -29.85 9.87
CA TRP A 33 -1.57 -30.34 10.71
C TRP A 33 -2.09 -31.43 11.64
N ASN A 34 -1.79 -32.67 11.29
CA ASN A 34 -2.17 -33.84 12.08
C ASN A 34 -1.17 -34.03 13.23
N LEU A 35 -1.46 -33.45 14.39
CA LEU A 35 -0.69 -33.68 15.60
C LEU A 35 -1.21 -34.93 16.31
N PRO A 36 -0.33 -35.85 16.76
CA PRO A 36 -0.75 -37.11 17.38
C PRO A 36 -1.46 -36.92 18.73
N THR A 37 -1.29 -35.77 19.38
CA THR A 37 -1.89 -35.43 20.67
C THR A 37 -3.14 -34.56 20.56
N LEU A 38 -3.58 -34.23 19.34
CA LEU A 38 -4.74 -33.38 19.14
C LEU A 38 -6.04 -34.18 19.42
N PRO A 39 -6.93 -33.70 20.30
CA PRO A 39 -8.22 -34.35 20.50
C PRO A 39 -9.01 -34.40 19.19
N LYS A 40 -9.77 -35.48 18.96
CA LYS A 40 -10.44 -35.77 17.67
C LYS A 40 -11.50 -34.74 17.28
N GLU A 41 -11.96 -33.97 18.26
CA GLU A 41 -12.96 -32.93 18.12
C GLU A 41 -12.38 -31.66 17.48
N PHE A 42 -11.06 -31.53 17.42
CA PHE A 42 -10.37 -30.36 16.88
C PHE A 42 -9.61 -30.71 15.60
N SER A 43 -9.61 -29.77 14.66
CA SER A 43 -8.77 -29.80 13.47
C SER A 43 -7.82 -28.61 13.49
N LEU A 44 -6.52 -28.89 13.37
CA LEU A 44 -5.49 -27.85 13.31
C LEU A 44 -5.06 -27.63 11.87
N PHE A 45 -4.90 -26.36 11.49
CA PHE A 45 -4.45 -25.95 10.18
C PHE A 45 -3.31 -24.94 10.31
N ILE A 46 -2.33 -25.00 9.40
CA ILE A 46 -1.23 -24.05 9.27
C ILE A 46 -1.33 -23.34 7.93
N LYS A 47 -1.26 -22.02 7.95
CA LYS A 47 -1.06 -21.19 6.77
C LYS A 47 0.42 -21.17 6.39
N ARG A 48 0.77 -21.61 5.17
CA ARG A 48 2.16 -21.74 4.70
C ARG A 48 2.71 -20.45 4.10
N ASP A 49 2.79 -19.37 4.88
CA ASP A 49 3.33 -18.08 4.43
C ASP A 49 4.83 -18.12 4.10
N ASP A 50 5.51 -19.23 4.41
CA ASP A 50 6.86 -19.51 3.94
C ASP A 50 6.94 -19.86 2.45
N MET A 51 5.83 -20.29 1.84
CA MET A 51 5.74 -20.71 0.43
C MET A 51 5.40 -19.54 -0.51
N THR A 52 5.88 -18.33 -0.22
CA THR A 52 5.58 -17.12 -1.01
C THR A 52 6.47 -16.95 -2.26
N GLY A 53 7.45 -17.83 -2.48
CA GLY A 53 8.34 -17.81 -3.65
C GLY A 53 9.38 -16.68 -3.64
N SER A 54 9.49 -15.91 -2.55
CA SER A 54 10.52 -14.90 -2.35
C SER A 54 11.65 -15.45 -1.48
N THR A 55 12.90 -15.09 -1.75
CA THR A 55 14.07 -15.41 -0.89
C THR A 55 13.89 -14.88 0.53
N LEU A 56 13.13 -13.80 0.69
CA LEU A 56 12.65 -13.29 1.97
C LEU A 56 11.25 -13.86 2.17
N SER A 57 11.10 -14.93 2.95
CA SER A 57 9.77 -15.53 3.15
C SER A 57 8.87 -14.69 4.06
N GLY A 58 7.55 -14.88 3.94
CA GLY A 58 6.57 -14.46 4.95
C GLY A 58 5.91 -13.08 4.81
N ASN A 59 5.04 -12.79 5.78
CA ASN A 59 4.24 -11.56 5.94
C ASN A 59 5.01 -10.24 5.77
N LYS A 60 6.33 -10.24 5.99
CA LYS A 60 7.17 -9.05 5.85
C LYS A 60 7.23 -8.58 4.40
N VAL A 61 7.30 -9.50 3.43
CA VAL A 61 7.25 -9.14 2.01
C VAL A 61 5.89 -8.57 1.65
N CYS A 62 4.79 -9.16 2.13
CA CYS A 62 3.44 -8.63 1.91
C CYS A 62 3.31 -7.17 2.40
N LYS A 63 3.91 -6.81 3.54
CA LYS A 63 3.95 -5.41 4.00
C LYS A 63 4.83 -4.52 3.10
N LEU A 64 5.97 -5.04 2.67
CA LEU A 64 6.92 -4.32 1.81
C LEU A 64 6.30 -3.97 0.45
N GLU A 65 5.45 -4.84 -0.11
CA GLU A 65 4.74 -4.59 -1.37
C GLU A 65 3.92 -3.30 -1.37
N PHE A 66 3.24 -3.01 -0.26
CA PHE A 66 2.47 -1.78 -0.07
C PHE A 66 3.38 -0.57 0.18
N LEU A 67 4.39 -0.72 1.04
CA LEU A 67 5.34 0.37 1.33
C LEU A 67 6.11 0.82 0.08
N LEU A 68 6.53 -0.13 -0.76
CA LEU A 68 7.18 0.19 -2.03
C LEU A 68 6.21 0.83 -3.02
N ALA A 69 4.95 0.39 -3.06
CA ALA A 69 3.95 1.04 -3.90
C ALA A 69 3.72 2.50 -3.49
N ASP A 70 3.65 2.79 -2.19
CA ASP A 70 3.53 4.15 -1.67
C ASP A 70 4.77 4.98 -2.02
N ALA A 71 5.98 4.44 -1.87
CA ALA A 71 7.21 5.14 -2.23
C ALA A 71 7.31 5.45 -3.73
N VAL A 72 6.94 4.49 -4.59
CA VAL A 72 6.91 4.68 -6.05
C VAL A 72 5.87 5.75 -6.41
N TRP A 73 4.69 5.70 -5.78
CA TRP A 73 3.64 6.69 -5.99
C TRP A 73 4.08 8.11 -5.60
N ILE A 74 4.62 8.26 -4.38
CA ILE A 74 5.13 9.56 -3.88
C ILE A 74 6.18 10.10 -4.83
N ARG A 75 7.17 9.28 -5.24
CA ARG A 75 8.22 9.72 -6.16
C ARG A 75 7.66 10.19 -7.49
N SER A 76 6.68 9.48 -8.06
CA SER A 76 6.03 9.90 -9.29
C SER A 76 5.35 11.27 -9.12
N VAL A 77 4.58 11.46 -8.05
CA VAL A 77 3.91 12.75 -7.77
C VAL A 77 4.92 13.89 -7.60
N THR A 78 5.98 13.69 -6.81
CA THR A 78 7.03 14.70 -6.61
C THR A 78 7.76 15.03 -7.90
N GLN A 79 8.04 14.03 -8.75
CA GLN A 79 8.65 14.27 -10.05
C GLN A 79 7.73 15.07 -10.99
N TYR A 80 6.43 14.79 -11.01
CA TYR A 80 5.46 15.60 -11.75
C TYR A 80 5.35 17.03 -11.21
N LEU A 81 5.34 17.22 -9.89
CA LEU A 81 5.34 18.55 -9.27
C LEU A 81 6.57 19.36 -9.69
N HIS A 82 7.77 18.79 -9.63
CA HIS A 82 8.97 19.48 -10.11
C HIS A 82 8.89 19.83 -11.60
N VAL A 83 8.35 18.95 -12.45
CA VAL A 83 8.17 19.23 -13.88
C VAL A 83 7.14 20.36 -14.11
N LEU A 84 6.05 20.38 -13.34
CA LEU A 84 5.03 21.41 -13.43
C LEU A 84 5.53 22.76 -12.89
N GLU A 85 6.25 22.78 -11.77
CA GLU A 85 6.89 23.98 -11.21
C GLU A 85 8.04 24.50 -12.08
N SER A 86 8.64 23.65 -12.92
CA SER A 86 9.62 24.07 -13.92
C SER A 86 8.99 24.82 -15.10
N SER A 87 7.67 24.75 -15.28
CA SER A 87 6.95 25.53 -16.29
C SER A 87 6.67 26.94 -15.74
N PRO A 88 7.20 28.00 -16.36
CA PRO A 88 7.04 29.37 -15.86
C PRO A 88 5.56 29.78 -15.75
N ILE A 89 4.72 29.31 -16.68
CA ILE A 89 3.27 29.60 -16.70
C ILE A 89 2.57 28.96 -15.49
N ILE A 90 2.94 27.72 -15.15
CA ILE A 90 2.29 26.99 -14.05
C ILE A 90 2.81 27.50 -12.70
N ALA A 91 4.09 27.85 -12.62
CA ALA A 91 4.68 28.45 -11.43
C ALA A 91 4.01 29.77 -11.06
N GLU A 92 3.76 30.66 -12.03
CA GLU A 92 3.03 31.91 -11.84
C GLU A 92 1.59 31.68 -11.37
N ALA A 93 0.87 30.75 -12.02
CA ALA A 93 -0.50 30.40 -11.63
C ALA A 93 -0.59 29.81 -10.21
N LEU A 94 0.37 28.97 -9.81
CA LEU A 94 0.46 28.41 -8.46
C LEU A 94 0.83 29.45 -7.41
N GLN A 95 1.65 30.44 -7.78
CA GLN A 95 1.99 31.55 -6.90
C GLN A 95 0.77 32.44 -6.64
N LEU A 96 0.02 32.80 -7.69
CA LEU A 96 -1.23 33.56 -7.58
C LEU A 96 -2.29 32.83 -6.74
N LEU A 97 -2.40 31.51 -6.87
CA LEU A 97 -3.31 30.70 -6.04
C LEU A 97 -2.87 30.69 -4.56
N ARG A 98 -1.57 30.57 -4.29
CA ARG A 98 -1.04 30.63 -2.92
C ARG A 98 -1.26 32.01 -2.29
N ASP A 99 -1.00 33.07 -3.04
CA ASP A 99 -1.14 34.44 -2.56
C ASP A 99 -2.61 34.78 -2.28
N ASN A 100 -3.56 34.32 -3.12
CA ASN A 100 -5.00 34.46 -2.87
C ASN A 100 -5.48 33.63 -1.67
N LEU A 101 -5.00 32.39 -1.51
CA LEU A 101 -5.36 31.54 -0.36
C LEU A 101 -4.84 32.11 0.96
N VAL A 102 -3.61 32.63 0.96
CA VAL A 102 -3.04 33.32 2.13
C VAL A 102 -3.86 34.57 2.45
N TRP A 103 -4.22 35.37 1.44
CA TRP A 103 -5.08 36.54 1.63
C TRP A 103 -6.44 36.21 2.26
N ILE A 104 -7.10 35.14 1.81
CA ILE A 104 -8.40 34.72 2.37
C ILE A 104 -8.27 34.30 3.85
N VAL A 105 -7.20 33.61 4.21
CA VAL A 105 -6.99 33.10 5.59
C VAL A 105 -6.51 34.19 6.55
N THR A 106 -5.77 35.20 6.06
CA THR A 106 -5.24 36.29 6.91
C THR A 106 -6.15 37.51 7.00
N CYS A 107 -7.14 37.65 6.11
CA CYS A 107 -8.16 38.73 6.17
C CYS A 107 -9.52 38.30 6.76
N SER A 108 -9.60 37.14 7.42
CA SER A 108 -10.80 36.68 8.15
C SER A 108 -10.65 36.85 9.65
#